data_AF-A0A9R1SA85-F1
#
_entry.id   AF-A0A9R1SA85-F1
#
_cell.length_a   1.000
_cell.length_b   1.000
_cell.length_c   1.000
_cell.angle_alpha   90.00
_cell.angle_beta   90.00
_cell.angle_gamma   90.00
#
_symmetry.space_group_name_H-M   'P 1'
#
loop_
_entity.id
_entity.type
_entity.pdbx_description
1 polymer ?
#
loop_
_entity_poly.entity_id
_entity_poly.type
_entity_poly.pdbx_seq_one_letter_code
_entity_poly.pdbx_strand_id
1 'polypeptide(L)'
;MAISMRDVDPAFQGAGQKDGLEIWRIEKLQAVPVPRESHGKFFAGDSYIILKTTARKNGSFQHDIHYWLGKDTSQVASGFRHTEINEREHVTRLFVCRGKHTVHVKEVPFARSSLNHDDIFILDTKSKIFQFNGSNSSIQERAKALEVVQYLKDTNHEGKCDVAAVEDGKLMADADAGEFWGLFGGFAPLPRKTFSEPNGKDTAFPPKLLWVNKGQTVSVDCEVLTKALLDSTKCYLLDCGSEIYVWMGRETALEDRKQAGLAAEELLREGDRPKSHIIRLMEGFETVIFRSKFNKWPKKAEAVVSDESRGKVAALLKRQGFNVKAVAKSAPVKEEPLPQIDCTGNLQVWRVNDSEKTFLSFSEQCKFYSGDCYIFQYSYPGDDGEECLVGTWFGKKSIEEERAAATSLANKMVESLKFQAVLVRLYEGKEPIEFFPIFQNLVIFKGGASTGYKKFVSENGIQDDSYSENGVALFRVQGSGPDNMQAIQVDAVAPSLNSSYCYILHDGDTVFTWIGNLSSSMDQELAERQLDVIKPNLQSRMLKEGSEYDQFWKILGIKSEYSSQKIARDPESDAHLFCCTFLKGGA
;
A
#
# COMPACT_ATOMS: atom_id res chain seq x y z
N MET A 1 -17.16 -19.13 24.87
CA MET A 1 -16.66 -20.35 25.56
C MET A 1 -15.15 -20.30 25.54
N ALA A 2 -14.50 -20.36 26.71
CA ALA A 2 -13.06 -20.55 26.77
C ALA A 2 -12.77 -21.98 26.33
N ILE A 3 -11.97 -22.16 25.27
CA ILE A 3 -11.40 -23.46 24.93
C ILE A 3 -10.63 -23.90 26.18
N SER A 4 -11.00 -25.03 26.76
CA SER A 4 -10.27 -25.63 27.87
C SER A 4 -8.84 -25.86 27.40
N MET A 5 -7.85 -25.21 28.03
CA MET A 5 -6.43 -25.42 27.74
C MET A 5 -5.98 -26.89 27.94
N ARG A 6 -6.86 -27.77 28.43
CA ARG A 6 -6.60 -29.21 28.61
C ARG A 6 -6.63 -30.01 27.30
N ASP A 7 -7.22 -29.46 26.23
CA ASP A 7 -7.36 -30.15 24.94
C ASP A 7 -6.41 -29.61 23.85
N VAL A 8 -5.44 -28.77 24.22
CA VAL A 8 -4.44 -28.22 23.29
C VAL A 8 -3.29 -29.23 23.14
N ASP A 9 -2.93 -29.53 21.89
CA ASP A 9 -1.76 -30.38 21.60
C ASP A 9 -0.52 -29.83 22.34
N PRO A 10 0.24 -30.68 23.06
CA PRO A 10 1.42 -30.25 23.81
C PRO A 10 2.40 -29.41 22.99
N ALA A 11 2.50 -29.65 21.68
CA ALA A 11 3.39 -28.92 20.78
C ALA A 11 3.04 -27.43 20.63
N PHE A 12 1.80 -27.04 20.90
CA PHE A 12 1.32 -25.65 20.81
C PHE A 12 1.23 -24.96 22.17
N GLN A 13 1.66 -25.62 23.25
CA GLN A 13 1.61 -25.02 24.57
C GLN A 13 2.56 -23.81 24.64
N GLY A 14 1.99 -22.62 24.85
CA GLY A 14 2.74 -21.36 24.89
C GLY A 14 2.94 -20.67 23.53
N ALA A 15 2.45 -21.28 22.43
CA ALA A 15 2.52 -20.70 21.10
C ALA A 15 1.85 -19.32 21.05
N GLY A 16 2.50 -18.37 20.38
CA GLY A 16 1.98 -17.01 20.18
C GLY A 16 1.99 -16.10 21.41
N GLN A 17 2.63 -16.49 22.51
CA GLN A 17 2.71 -15.62 23.70
C GLN A 17 3.77 -14.51 23.59
N LYS A 18 4.62 -14.56 22.56
CA LYS A 18 5.72 -13.61 22.34
C LYS A 18 5.80 -13.23 20.86
N ASP A 19 6.29 -12.03 20.59
CA ASP A 19 6.62 -11.60 19.23
C ASP A 19 7.68 -12.53 18.63
N GLY A 20 7.45 -13.02 17.42
CA GLY A 20 8.37 -13.95 16.78
C GLY A 20 7.72 -14.86 15.74
N LEU A 21 8.53 -15.78 15.21
CA LEU A 21 8.14 -16.82 14.26
C LEU A 21 8.33 -18.19 14.90
N GLU A 22 7.29 -19.01 14.85
CA GLU A 22 7.27 -20.39 15.34
C GLU A 22 6.83 -21.31 14.18
N ILE A 23 7.54 -22.42 13.98
CA ILE A 23 7.28 -23.35 12.87
C ILE A 23 7.23 -24.76 13.44
N TRP A 24 6.27 -25.56 12.99
CA TRP A 24 6.14 -26.98 13.31
C TRP A 24 6.06 -27.80 12.03
N ARG A 25 6.72 -28.96 12.01
CA ARG A 25 6.59 -30.00 10.97
C ARG A 25 5.58 -31.02 11.44
N ILE A 26 4.74 -31.51 10.53
CA ILE A 26 3.77 -32.57 10.84
C ILE A 26 4.42 -33.93 10.61
N GLU A 27 4.65 -34.66 11.69
CA GLU A 27 5.23 -36.00 11.66
C GLU A 27 4.25 -36.99 12.31
N LYS A 28 3.80 -38.00 11.55
CA LYS A 28 2.86 -39.03 12.03
C LYS A 28 1.62 -38.43 12.73
N LEU A 29 1.03 -37.40 12.12
CA LEU A 29 -0.14 -36.65 12.64
C LEU A 29 0.12 -35.86 13.94
N GLN A 30 1.38 -35.65 14.33
CA GLN A 30 1.76 -34.81 15.47
C GLN A 30 2.59 -33.61 15.00
N ALA A 31 2.42 -32.48 15.66
CA ALA A 31 3.20 -31.28 15.40
C ALA A 31 4.54 -31.35 16.15
N VAL A 32 5.65 -31.23 15.44
CA VAL A 32 7.01 -31.23 16.00
C VAL A 32 7.65 -29.87 15.75
N PRO A 33 8.09 -29.13 16.79
CA PRO A 33 8.73 -27.83 16.61
C PRO A 33 9.98 -27.93 15.73
N VAL A 34 10.09 -27.03 14.75
CA VAL A 34 11.27 -26.91 13.88
C VAL A 34 12.28 -25.98 14.56
N PRO A 35 13.53 -26.42 14.75
CA PRO A 35 14.59 -25.58 15.30
C PRO A 35 14.79 -24.28 14.48
N ARG A 36 15.15 -23.18 15.16
CA ARG A 36 15.23 -21.84 14.54
C ARG A 36 16.25 -21.78 13.40
N GLU A 37 17.37 -22.50 13.55
CA GLU A 37 18.41 -22.68 12.55
C GLU A 37 17.93 -23.38 11.26
N SER A 38 16.81 -24.09 11.35
CA SER A 38 16.17 -24.78 10.22
C SER A 38 14.95 -24.04 9.67
N HIS A 39 14.62 -22.84 10.19
CA HIS A 39 13.55 -22.01 9.63
C HIS A 39 13.89 -21.64 8.18
N GLY A 40 12.92 -21.80 7.27
CA GLY A 40 13.13 -21.62 5.83
C GLY A 40 13.44 -22.92 5.08
N LYS A 41 13.74 -24.04 5.76
CA LYS A 41 13.90 -25.37 5.14
C LYS A 41 12.58 -26.13 5.17
N PHE A 42 12.00 -26.38 3.99
CA PHE A 42 10.76 -27.13 3.83
C PHE A 42 10.97 -28.34 2.93
N PHE A 43 10.56 -29.52 3.38
CA PHE A 43 10.65 -30.76 2.61
C PHE A 43 9.39 -30.97 1.78
N ALA A 44 9.54 -31.22 0.47
CA ALA A 44 8.42 -31.36 -0.46
C ALA A 44 7.44 -32.51 -0.15
N GLY A 45 7.85 -33.51 0.64
CA GLY A 45 6.99 -34.60 1.09
C GLY A 45 6.22 -34.33 2.38
N ASP A 46 6.47 -33.20 3.04
CA ASP A 46 5.96 -32.91 4.38
C ASP A 46 5.00 -31.72 4.42
N SER A 47 4.29 -31.61 5.54
CA SER A 47 3.41 -30.48 5.85
C SER A 47 3.93 -29.72 7.06
N TYR A 48 3.73 -28.41 7.05
CA TYR A 48 4.23 -27.52 8.12
C TYR A 48 3.14 -26.54 8.55
N ILE A 49 3.18 -26.15 9.82
CA ILE A 49 2.40 -25.07 10.41
C ILE A 49 3.37 -23.95 10.78
N ILE A 50 3.04 -22.72 10.42
CA ILE A 50 3.84 -21.52 10.67
C ILE A 50 2.96 -20.51 11.41
N LEU A 51 3.41 -20.04 12.57
CA LEU A 51 2.78 -18.97 13.34
C LEU A 51 3.71 -17.77 13.38
N LYS A 52 3.30 -16.66 12.77
CA LYS A 52 3.91 -15.35 12.96
C LYS A 52 3.10 -14.58 14.00
N THR A 53 3.73 -14.22 15.10
CA THR A 53 3.15 -13.34 16.12
C THR A 53 3.79 -11.96 16.03
N THR A 54 2.94 -10.93 15.98
CA THR A 54 3.34 -9.53 15.85
C THR A 54 2.70 -8.69 16.96
N ALA A 55 3.52 -8.02 17.77
CA ALA A 55 3.04 -7.10 18.80
C ALA A 55 2.48 -5.81 18.17
N ARG A 56 1.27 -5.41 18.57
CA ARG A 56 0.62 -4.16 18.11
C ARG A 56 0.83 -3.03 19.12
N LYS A 57 0.78 -1.78 18.64
CA LYS A 57 0.93 -0.54 19.45
C LYS A 57 -0.04 -0.45 20.65
N ASN A 58 -1.19 -1.12 20.56
CA ASN A 58 -2.19 -1.17 21.64
C ASN A 58 -1.91 -2.26 22.70
N GLY A 59 -0.76 -2.94 22.64
CA GLY A 59 -0.36 -4.01 23.55
C GLY A 59 -0.98 -5.39 23.25
N SER A 60 -1.82 -5.51 22.22
CA SER A 60 -2.35 -6.81 21.76
C SER A 60 -1.40 -7.51 20.78
N PHE A 61 -1.51 -8.83 20.66
CA PHE A 61 -0.82 -9.59 19.63
C PHE A 61 -1.72 -9.83 18.41
N GLN A 62 -1.12 -9.76 17.23
CA GLN A 62 -1.68 -10.31 15.99
C GLN A 62 -1.01 -11.65 15.71
N HIS A 63 -1.81 -12.63 15.30
CA HIS A 63 -1.35 -13.96 14.93
C HIS A 63 -1.71 -14.23 13.48
N ASP A 64 -0.70 -14.52 12.66
CA ASP A 64 -0.85 -14.95 11.28
C ASP A 64 -0.42 -16.42 11.20
N ILE A 65 -1.38 -17.30 10.90
CA ILE A 65 -1.17 -18.75 10.85
C ILE A 65 -1.19 -19.20 9.39
N HIS A 66 -0.12 -19.86 8.96
CA HIS A 66 0.01 -20.44 7.64
C HIS A 66 0.21 -21.95 7.76
N TYR A 67 -0.33 -22.70 6.81
CA TYR A 67 0.03 -24.10 6.62
C TYR A 67 0.67 -24.22 5.25
N TRP A 68 1.82 -24.89 5.20
CA TRP A 68 2.54 -25.17 3.97
C TRP A 68 2.40 -26.65 3.66
N LEU A 69 1.95 -26.96 2.44
CA LEU A 69 1.77 -28.33 1.96
C LEU A 69 2.79 -28.59 0.86
N GLY A 70 3.70 -29.52 1.11
CA GLY A 70 4.67 -29.94 0.11
C GLY A 70 3.99 -30.57 -1.10
N LYS A 71 4.59 -30.41 -2.29
CA LYS A 71 4.01 -30.92 -3.54
C LYS A 71 3.78 -32.44 -3.51
N ASP A 72 4.61 -33.17 -2.78
CA ASP A 72 4.64 -34.63 -2.73
C ASP A 72 3.97 -35.18 -1.45
N THR A 73 3.25 -34.34 -0.68
CA THR A 73 2.49 -34.79 0.48
C THR A 73 1.31 -35.66 0.07
N SER A 74 1.20 -36.87 0.60
CA SER A 74 0.02 -37.73 0.42
C SER A 74 -1.14 -37.27 1.31
N GLN A 75 -2.38 -37.30 0.79
CA GLN A 75 -3.61 -36.95 1.53
C GLN A 75 -3.89 -37.83 2.75
N VAL A 76 -3.15 -38.93 2.91
CA VAL A 76 -3.17 -39.79 4.07
C VAL A 76 -1.74 -39.86 4.56
N ALA A 77 -1.51 -39.61 5.85
CA ALA A 77 -0.21 -39.73 6.49
C ALA A 77 0.28 -41.19 6.47
N SER A 78 0.67 -41.70 5.31
CA SER A 78 1.48 -42.91 5.18
C SER A 78 2.94 -42.47 5.30
N GLY A 79 3.49 -42.66 6.49
CA GLY A 79 4.83 -42.22 6.85
C GLY A 79 5.87 -42.67 5.82
N PHE A 80 6.52 -41.69 5.20
CA PHE A 80 7.87 -41.90 4.70
C PHE A 80 8.81 -41.82 5.90
N ARG A 81 9.48 -42.94 6.20
CA ARG A 81 10.61 -42.96 7.13
C ARG A 81 11.67 -42.02 6.58
N HIS A 82 11.88 -40.88 7.25
CA HIS A 82 13.18 -40.26 7.21
C HIS A 82 14.11 -41.23 7.96
N THR A 83 14.91 -41.99 7.22
CA THR A 83 16.10 -42.60 7.82
C THR A 83 16.92 -41.46 8.38
N GLU A 84 17.14 -41.47 9.70
CA GLU A 84 18.18 -40.69 10.34
C GLU A 84 19.48 -40.95 9.57
N ILE A 85 19.84 -40.01 8.69
CA ILE A 85 21.11 -40.07 7.98
C ILE A 85 22.14 -39.74 9.05
N ASN A 86 22.95 -40.74 9.42
CA ASN A 86 24.08 -40.58 10.31
C ASN A 86 24.81 -39.26 10.00
N GLU A 87 24.92 -38.38 11.01
CA GLU A 87 25.54 -37.04 10.94
C GLU A 87 27.05 -37.05 10.55
N ARG A 88 27.59 -38.16 10.03
CA ARG A 88 29.02 -38.36 9.79
C ARG A 88 29.42 -38.45 8.31
N GLU A 89 28.48 -38.52 7.36
CA GLU A 89 28.80 -38.50 5.93
C GLU A 89 28.05 -37.40 5.20
N HIS A 90 28.80 -36.44 4.64
CA HIS A 90 28.26 -35.38 3.79
C HIS A 90 27.72 -35.99 2.49
N VAL A 91 26.45 -35.73 2.18
CA VAL A 91 25.79 -36.18 0.95
C VAL A 91 25.85 -35.07 -0.09
N THR A 92 26.39 -35.36 -1.27
CA THR A 92 26.40 -34.42 -2.40
C THR A 92 24.98 -34.12 -2.86
N ARG A 93 24.61 -32.84 -2.95
CA ARG A 93 23.27 -32.38 -3.33
C ARG A 93 23.33 -31.32 -4.42
N LEU A 94 22.37 -31.36 -5.34
CA LEU A 94 22.22 -30.38 -6.39
C LEU A 94 20.94 -29.58 -6.16
N PHE A 95 21.03 -28.27 -6.15
CA PHE A 95 19.91 -27.37 -6.01
C PHE A 95 19.73 -26.52 -7.26
N VAL A 96 18.49 -26.23 -7.63
CA VAL A 96 18.15 -25.18 -8.60
C VAL A 96 17.66 -23.95 -7.83
N CYS A 97 18.18 -22.78 -8.19
CA CYS A 97 17.83 -21.49 -7.62
C CYS A 97 17.07 -20.66 -8.65
N ARG A 98 15.88 -20.16 -8.27
CA ARG A 98 15.03 -19.30 -9.11
C ARG A 98 14.50 -18.11 -8.34
N GLY A 99 14.32 -17.00 -9.04
CA GLY A 99 13.69 -15.80 -8.50
C GLY A 99 14.69 -14.66 -8.27
N LYS A 100 14.29 -13.47 -8.70
CA LYS A 100 15.10 -12.24 -8.63
C LYS A 100 15.00 -11.51 -7.29
N HIS A 101 13.86 -11.64 -6.61
CA HIS A 101 13.56 -10.92 -5.36
C HIS A 101 13.51 -11.85 -4.15
N THR A 102 12.78 -12.96 -4.27
CA THR A 102 12.77 -14.06 -3.28
C THR A 102 13.31 -15.32 -3.96
N VAL A 103 14.41 -15.84 -3.42
CA VAL A 103 15.10 -17.00 -3.99
C VAL A 103 14.38 -18.26 -3.55
N HIS A 104 13.92 -19.03 -4.51
CA HIS A 104 13.37 -20.36 -4.30
C HIS A 104 14.45 -21.37 -4.65
N VAL A 105 14.87 -22.12 -3.63
CA VAL A 105 15.88 -23.17 -3.75
C VAL A 105 15.17 -24.50 -3.71
N LYS A 106 15.39 -25.34 -4.73
CA LYS A 106 14.80 -26.67 -4.81
C LYS A 106 15.89 -27.71 -5.06
N GLU A 107 15.93 -28.76 -4.25
CA GLU A 107 16.78 -29.92 -4.52
C GLU A 107 16.29 -30.66 -5.78
N VAL A 108 17.22 -30.96 -6.67
CA VAL A 108 17.02 -31.68 -7.92
C VAL A 108 17.97 -32.87 -7.98
N PRO A 109 17.66 -33.92 -8.77
CA PRO A 109 18.57 -35.04 -8.91
C PRO A 109 19.97 -34.57 -9.30
N PHE A 110 21.00 -35.06 -8.62
CA PHE A 110 22.39 -34.82 -8.98
C PHE A 110 22.72 -35.56 -10.29
N ALA A 111 22.31 -34.95 -11.40
CA ALA A 111 22.40 -35.49 -12.74
C ALA A 111 22.52 -34.35 -13.75
N ARG A 112 23.27 -34.58 -14.83
CA ARG A 112 23.45 -33.60 -15.91
C ARG A 112 22.11 -33.19 -16.54
N SER A 113 21.14 -34.09 -16.59
CA SER A 113 19.79 -33.84 -17.10
C SER A 113 18.99 -32.81 -16.29
N SER A 114 19.43 -32.48 -15.07
CA SER A 114 18.81 -31.44 -14.25
C SER A 114 19.27 -30.03 -14.65
N LEU A 115 20.49 -29.89 -15.19
CA LEU A 115 21.09 -28.61 -15.56
C LEU A 115 20.47 -28.05 -16.86
N ASN A 116 20.40 -26.73 -16.99
CA ASN A 116 19.97 -26.04 -18.20
C ASN A 116 20.62 -24.66 -18.32
N HIS A 117 20.43 -24.00 -19.46
CA HIS A 117 21.03 -22.70 -19.76
C HIS A 117 20.31 -21.51 -19.09
N ASP A 118 19.13 -21.72 -18.49
CA ASP A 118 18.27 -20.63 -17.98
C ASP A 118 18.40 -20.41 -16.47
N ASP A 119 18.52 -21.50 -15.71
CA ASP A 119 18.50 -21.49 -14.26
C ASP A 119 19.93 -21.44 -13.66
N ILE A 120 20.02 -21.10 -12.38
CA ILE A 120 21.26 -21.21 -11.60
C ILE A 120 21.19 -22.47 -10.75
N PHE A 121 22.30 -23.19 -10.65
CA PHE A 121 22.40 -24.41 -9.87
C PHE A 121 23.48 -24.31 -8.82
N ILE A 122 23.23 -24.90 -7.65
CA ILE A 122 24.22 -24.99 -6.57
C ILE A 122 24.51 -26.46 -6.32
N LEU A 123 25.74 -26.88 -6.57
CA LEU A 123 26.23 -28.22 -6.26
C LEU A 123 26.98 -28.15 -4.93
N ASP A 124 26.35 -28.68 -3.88
CA ASP A 124 26.92 -28.81 -2.56
C ASP A 124 27.68 -30.14 -2.46
N THR A 125 29.00 -30.07 -2.31
CA THR A 125 29.87 -31.24 -2.12
C THR A 125 30.64 -31.11 -0.81
N LYS A 126 31.30 -32.19 -0.38
CA LYS A 126 32.02 -32.25 0.89
C LYS A 126 33.09 -31.17 1.08
N SER A 127 33.76 -30.75 0.01
CA SER A 127 34.93 -29.85 0.08
C SER A 127 34.76 -28.54 -0.67
N LYS A 128 33.82 -28.48 -1.64
CA LYS A 128 33.59 -27.28 -2.45
C LYS A 128 32.11 -27.15 -2.84
N ILE A 129 31.58 -25.93 -2.77
CA ILE A 129 30.27 -25.57 -3.28
C ILE A 129 30.44 -24.87 -4.63
N PHE A 130 29.77 -25.38 -5.67
CA PHE A 130 29.80 -24.79 -7.01
C PHE A 130 28.49 -24.06 -7.30
N GLN A 131 28.57 -22.82 -7.72
CA GLN A 131 27.45 -22.08 -8.32
C GLN A 131 27.58 -22.12 -9.84
N PHE A 132 26.75 -22.92 -10.50
CA PHE A 132 26.66 -22.97 -11.95
C PHE A 132 25.64 -21.95 -12.46
N ASN A 133 26.11 -20.95 -13.21
CA ASN A 133 25.30 -19.88 -13.77
C ASN A 133 24.93 -20.21 -15.22
N GLY A 134 23.65 -20.53 -15.48
CA GLY A 134 23.13 -20.67 -16.83
C GLY A 134 23.33 -19.40 -17.65
N SER A 135 23.62 -19.54 -18.95
CA SER A 135 23.97 -18.42 -19.83
C SER A 135 22.85 -17.39 -20.01
N ASN A 136 21.59 -17.78 -19.80
CA ASN A 136 20.42 -16.89 -19.83
C ASN A 136 20.00 -16.37 -18.44
N SER A 137 20.74 -16.70 -17.37
CA SER A 137 20.45 -16.22 -16.01
C SER A 137 20.85 -14.73 -15.84
N SER A 138 20.06 -13.97 -15.08
CA SER A 138 20.31 -12.55 -14.83
C SER A 138 21.35 -12.31 -13.71
N ILE A 139 22.01 -11.14 -13.73
CA ILE A 139 22.98 -10.75 -12.68
C ILE A 139 22.35 -10.78 -11.28
N GLN A 140 21.08 -10.36 -11.17
CA GLN A 140 20.34 -10.36 -9.92
C GLN A 140 20.11 -11.78 -9.39
N GLU A 141 19.72 -12.73 -10.26
CA GLU A 141 19.57 -14.13 -9.88
C GLU A 141 20.91 -14.73 -9.42
N ARG A 142 22.03 -14.36 -10.07
CA ARG A 142 23.37 -14.81 -9.70
C ARG A 142 23.82 -14.31 -8.34
N ALA A 143 23.59 -13.03 -8.05
CA ALA A 143 23.88 -12.45 -6.74
C ALA A 143 23.03 -13.11 -5.64
N LYS A 144 21.76 -13.40 -5.94
CA LYS A 144 20.85 -14.07 -5.04
C LYS A 144 21.18 -15.53 -4.78
N ALA A 145 21.63 -16.27 -5.79
CA ALA A 145 22.15 -17.62 -5.60
C ALA A 145 23.41 -17.64 -4.72
N LEU A 146 24.25 -16.60 -4.79
CA LEU A 146 25.44 -16.50 -3.93
C LEU A 146 25.08 -16.37 -2.44
N GLU A 147 23.96 -15.71 -2.09
CA GLU A 147 23.43 -15.70 -0.71
C GLU A 147 23.10 -17.13 -0.24
N VAL A 148 22.56 -17.97 -1.12
CA VAL A 148 22.27 -19.39 -0.82
C VAL A 148 23.57 -20.19 -0.64
N VAL A 149 24.57 -19.95 -1.49
CA VAL A 149 25.89 -20.58 -1.35
C VAL A 149 26.52 -20.24 0.00
N GLN A 150 26.49 -18.96 0.39
CA GLN A 150 27.03 -18.51 1.66
C GLN A 150 26.28 -19.15 2.83
N TYR A 151 24.95 -19.21 2.76
CA TYR A 151 24.13 -19.90 3.75
C TYR A 151 24.50 -21.39 3.88
N LEU A 152 24.67 -22.12 2.77
CA LEU A 152 25.08 -23.53 2.79
C LEU A 152 26.49 -23.71 3.36
N LYS A 153 27.42 -22.81 3.00
CA LYS A 153 28.77 -22.80 3.57
C LYS A 153 28.75 -22.65 5.08
N ASP A 154 27.97 -21.70 5.60
CA ASP A 154 27.93 -21.43 7.03
C ASP A 154 27.19 -22.53 7.81
N THR A 155 26.10 -23.06 7.23
CA THR A 155 25.22 -24.03 7.93
C THR A 155 25.63 -25.49 7.75
N ASN A 156 26.00 -25.92 6.54
CA ASN A 156 26.34 -27.31 6.26
C ASN A 156 27.86 -27.60 6.41
N HIS A 157 28.70 -26.56 6.39
CA HIS A 157 30.16 -26.70 6.37
C HIS A 157 30.91 -25.88 7.42
N GLU A 158 30.19 -25.31 8.39
CA GLU A 158 30.77 -24.49 9.47
C GLU A 158 31.68 -23.34 8.97
N GLY A 159 31.38 -22.80 7.79
CA GLY A 159 32.14 -21.70 7.19
C GLY A 159 33.44 -22.11 6.48
N LYS A 160 33.81 -23.39 6.44
CA LYS A 160 35.15 -23.86 6.01
C LYS A 160 35.25 -24.44 4.60
N CYS A 161 34.15 -24.42 3.84
CA CYS A 161 34.10 -24.99 2.49
C CYS A 161 34.52 -23.99 1.39
N ASP A 162 35.18 -24.48 0.34
CA ASP A 162 35.56 -23.68 -0.82
C ASP A 162 34.34 -23.33 -1.67
N VAL A 163 34.38 -22.21 -2.38
CA VAL A 163 33.28 -21.76 -3.24
C VAL A 163 33.83 -21.42 -4.62
N ALA A 164 33.17 -21.92 -5.66
CA ALA A 164 33.51 -21.63 -7.04
C ALA A 164 32.28 -21.26 -7.87
N ALA A 165 32.43 -20.28 -8.77
CA ALA A 165 31.39 -19.90 -9.73
C ALA A 165 31.75 -20.43 -11.12
N VAL A 166 30.84 -21.19 -11.72
CA VAL A 166 31.01 -21.82 -13.03
C VAL A 166 30.03 -21.19 -14.01
N GLU A 167 30.54 -20.59 -15.07
CA GLU A 167 29.71 -19.95 -16.10
C GLU A 167 29.41 -20.90 -17.26
N ASP A 168 28.14 -21.04 -17.61
CA ASP A 168 27.68 -21.80 -18.77
C ASP A 168 28.24 -21.20 -20.07
N GLY A 169 28.82 -22.06 -20.91
CA GLY A 169 29.43 -21.67 -22.19
C GLY A 169 30.85 -21.10 -22.11
N LYS A 170 31.42 -20.84 -20.92
CA LYS A 170 32.86 -20.55 -20.78
C LYS A 170 33.64 -21.85 -20.72
N LEU A 171 34.49 -22.09 -21.72
CA LEU A 171 35.26 -23.33 -21.87
C LEU A 171 36.32 -23.51 -20.76
N MET A 172 36.74 -24.77 -20.62
CA MET A 172 37.69 -25.48 -19.74
C MET A 172 39.05 -24.83 -19.38
N ALA A 173 39.25 -23.53 -19.58
CA ALA A 173 40.46 -22.84 -19.10
C ALA A 173 40.43 -22.58 -17.58
N ASP A 174 39.23 -22.62 -16.98
CA ASP A 174 39.03 -22.50 -15.54
C ASP A 174 39.10 -23.89 -14.88
N ALA A 175 39.99 -24.04 -13.90
CA ALA A 175 40.19 -25.28 -13.15
C ALA A 175 38.93 -25.69 -12.40
N ASP A 176 38.17 -24.73 -11.87
CA ASP A 176 36.94 -24.99 -11.13
C ASP A 176 35.81 -25.49 -12.04
N ALA A 177 35.74 -24.97 -13.27
CA ALA A 177 34.81 -25.48 -14.28
C ALA A 177 35.16 -26.91 -14.67
N GLY A 178 36.46 -27.23 -14.84
CA GLY A 178 36.93 -28.58 -15.12
C GLY A 178 36.56 -29.57 -14.02
N GLU A 179 36.77 -29.19 -12.75
CA GLU A 179 36.37 -29.98 -11.57
C GLU A 179 34.86 -30.22 -11.55
N PHE A 180 34.06 -29.16 -11.73
CA PHE A 180 32.61 -29.25 -11.78
C PHE A 180 32.12 -30.23 -12.85
N TRP A 181 32.58 -30.10 -14.09
CA TRP A 181 32.17 -31.00 -15.17
C TRP A 181 32.69 -32.43 -14.97
N GLY A 182 33.85 -32.60 -14.33
CA GLY A 182 34.38 -33.90 -13.92
C GLY A 182 33.40 -34.66 -13.01
N LEU A 183 32.74 -33.97 -12.08
CA LEU A 183 31.71 -34.55 -11.19
C LEU A 183 30.48 -35.08 -11.95
N PHE A 184 30.20 -34.55 -13.14
CA PHE A 184 29.14 -35.03 -14.03
C PHE A 184 29.63 -36.02 -15.10
N GLY A 185 30.86 -36.54 -14.99
CA GLY A 185 31.43 -37.47 -15.97
C GLY A 185 31.90 -36.80 -17.27
N GLY A 186 32.23 -35.51 -17.23
CA GLY A 186 32.76 -34.72 -18.33
C GLY A 186 31.74 -33.79 -18.99
N PHE A 187 32.28 -32.92 -19.87
CA PHE A 187 31.48 -31.94 -20.61
C PHE A 187 30.61 -32.61 -21.69
N ALA A 188 29.32 -32.30 -21.66
CA ALA A 188 28.36 -32.69 -22.69
C ALA A 188 27.25 -31.64 -22.81
N PRO A 189 26.58 -31.52 -23.98
CA PRO A 189 25.51 -30.55 -24.18
C PRO A 189 24.39 -30.68 -23.13
N LEU A 190 23.90 -29.53 -22.65
CA LEU A 190 22.78 -29.46 -21.72
C LEU A 190 21.44 -29.59 -22.46
N PRO A 191 20.40 -30.14 -21.81
CA PRO A 191 19.06 -30.20 -22.39
C PRO A 191 18.49 -28.79 -22.61
N ARG A 192 17.87 -28.57 -23.77
CA ARG A 192 17.06 -27.37 -24.02
C ARG A 192 15.75 -27.51 -23.27
N LYS A 193 15.44 -26.54 -22.42
CA LYS A 193 14.17 -26.49 -21.68
C LYS A 193 13.06 -26.13 -22.67
N THR A 194 12.01 -26.95 -22.75
CA THR A 194 10.72 -26.50 -23.29
C THR A 194 10.14 -25.54 -22.25
N PHE A 195 9.85 -24.30 -22.66
CA PHE A 195 9.18 -23.33 -21.81
C PHE A 195 7.84 -23.91 -21.34
N SER A 196 7.80 -24.42 -20.10
CA SER A 196 6.53 -24.48 -19.37
C SER A 196 6.36 -23.09 -18.77
N GLU A 197 5.60 -22.24 -19.44
CA GLU A 197 5.05 -21.06 -18.78
C GLU A 197 4.37 -21.53 -17.48
N PRO A 198 4.47 -20.78 -16.36
CA PRO A 198 3.42 -20.86 -15.38
C PRO A 198 2.14 -20.48 -16.12
N ASN A 199 1.36 -21.50 -16.52
CA ASN A 199 0.06 -21.33 -17.15
C ASN A 199 -0.83 -20.59 -16.15
N GLY A 200 -0.84 -19.28 -16.30
CA GLY A 200 -1.68 -18.35 -15.60
C GLY A 200 -1.83 -17.18 -16.52
N LYS A 201 -2.67 -17.32 -17.56
CA LYS A 201 -3.28 -16.13 -18.16
C LYS A 201 -3.94 -15.41 -17.00
N ASP A 202 -3.46 -14.22 -16.66
CA ASP A 202 -4.14 -13.30 -15.76
C ASP A 202 -5.43 -12.82 -16.46
N THR A 203 -6.41 -13.72 -16.54
CA THR A 203 -7.78 -13.35 -16.87
C THR A 203 -8.32 -12.74 -15.60
N ALA A 204 -8.66 -11.44 -15.64
CA ALA A 204 -9.31 -10.77 -14.53
C ALA A 204 -10.58 -11.56 -14.14
N PHE A 205 -10.51 -12.30 -13.03
CA PHE A 205 -11.66 -12.98 -12.45
C PHE A 205 -12.43 -11.93 -11.64
N PRO A 206 -13.66 -11.53 -12.06
CA PRO A 206 -14.46 -10.63 -11.26
C PRO A 206 -14.75 -11.31 -9.91
N PRO A 207 -14.52 -10.60 -8.78
CA PRO A 207 -14.65 -11.20 -7.47
C PRO A 207 -16.10 -11.61 -7.21
N LYS A 208 -16.32 -12.87 -6.82
CA LYS A 208 -17.66 -13.41 -6.51
C LYS A 208 -17.81 -13.55 -5.00
N LEU A 209 -18.85 -12.92 -4.45
CA LEU A 209 -19.19 -13.03 -3.04
C LEU A 209 -20.24 -14.12 -2.86
N LEU A 210 -19.94 -15.08 -2.01
CA LEU A 210 -20.83 -16.15 -1.57
C LEU A 210 -21.01 -16.03 -0.06
N TRP A 211 -22.16 -16.43 0.47
CA TRP A 211 -22.33 -16.63 1.91
C TRP A 211 -22.64 -18.09 2.21
N VAL A 212 -22.24 -18.55 3.38
CA VAL A 212 -22.37 -19.95 3.78
C VAL A 212 -23.60 -20.13 4.65
N ASN A 213 -24.53 -20.96 4.18
CA ASN A 213 -25.75 -21.30 4.89
C ASN A 213 -25.79 -22.80 5.14
N LYS A 214 -25.63 -23.23 6.41
CA LYS A 214 -25.67 -24.65 6.81
C LYS A 214 -24.77 -25.55 5.94
N GLY A 215 -23.57 -25.06 5.60
CA GLY A 215 -22.58 -25.78 4.78
C GLY A 215 -22.75 -25.65 3.27
N GLN A 216 -23.80 -24.99 2.77
CA GLN A 216 -23.97 -24.70 1.34
C GLN A 216 -23.59 -23.26 1.00
N THR A 217 -22.99 -23.05 -0.17
CA THR A 217 -22.63 -21.73 -0.68
C THR A 217 -23.79 -21.12 -1.47
N VAL A 218 -24.13 -19.88 -1.16
CA VAL A 218 -25.20 -19.13 -1.84
C VAL A 218 -24.59 -17.85 -2.41
N SER A 219 -24.77 -17.63 -3.71
CA SER A 219 -24.26 -16.42 -4.37
C SER A 219 -24.96 -15.18 -3.86
N VAL A 220 -24.18 -14.15 -3.55
CA VAL A 220 -24.67 -12.80 -3.26
C VAL A 220 -24.63 -12.03 -4.57
N ASP A 221 -25.80 -11.64 -5.07
CA ASP A 221 -25.88 -10.81 -6.27
C ASP A 221 -25.49 -9.37 -5.93
N CYS A 222 -24.36 -8.91 -6.46
CA CYS A 222 -23.88 -7.55 -6.25
C CYS A 222 -23.00 -7.08 -7.42
N GLU A 223 -23.30 -5.90 -7.96
CA GLU A 223 -22.45 -5.24 -8.96
C GLU A 223 -21.22 -4.57 -8.32
N VAL A 224 -21.32 -4.17 -7.05
CA VAL A 224 -20.28 -3.44 -6.33
C VAL A 224 -20.09 -4.02 -4.92
N LEU A 225 -18.85 -4.37 -4.59
CA LEU A 225 -18.47 -4.86 -3.27
C LEU A 225 -18.34 -3.70 -2.28
N THR A 226 -19.14 -3.71 -1.21
CA THR A 226 -19.05 -2.76 -0.08
C THR A 226 -19.04 -3.52 1.25
N LYS A 227 -18.45 -2.95 2.32
CA LYS A 227 -18.48 -3.60 3.66
C LYS A 227 -19.92 -3.92 4.07
N ALA A 228 -20.90 -3.09 3.75
CA ALA A 228 -22.29 -3.27 4.17
C ALA A 228 -22.89 -4.65 3.79
N LEU A 229 -22.33 -5.34 2.79
CA LEU A 229 -22.73 -6.70 2.41
C LEU A 229 -22.32 -7.78 3.44
N LEU A 230 -21.32 -7.52 4.28
CA LEU A 230 -20.77 -8.47 5.25
C LEU A 230 -21.44 -8.32 6.63
N ASP A 231 -22.37 -9.23 6.92
CA ASP A 231 -23.13 -9.34 8.17
C ASP A 231 -22.31 -10.06 9.26
N SER A 232 -22.23 -9.46 10.46
CA SER A 232 -21.51 -10.01 11.61
C SER A 232 -22.01 -11.37 12.09
N THR A 233 -23.22 -11.77 11.71
CA THR A 233 -23.85 -13.05 12.06
C THR A 233 -23.59 -14.17 11.04
N LYS A 234 -22.89 -13.88 9.92
CA LYS A 234 -22.69 -14.82 8.80
C LYS A 234 -21.21 -15.02 8.45
N CYS A 235 -20.94 -16.09 7.70
CA CYS A 235 -19.66 -16.35 7.06
C CYS A 235 -19.78 -16.17 5.55
N TYR A 236 -18.76 -15.61 4.93
CA TYR A 236 -18.71 -15.29 3.51
C TYR A 236 -17.45 -15.87 2.87
N LEU A 237 -17.57 -16.27 1.60
CA LEU A 237 -16.46 -16.62 0.72
C LEU A 237 -16.36 -15.56 -0.37
N LEU A 238 -15.21 -14.93 -0.50
CA LEU A 238 -14.91 -14.02 -1.61
C LEU A 238 -13.91 -14.73 -2.54
N ASP A 239 -14.40 -15.18 -3.68
CA ASP A 239 -13.65 -15.89 -4.70
C ASP A 239 -13.07 -14.89 -5.70
N CYS A 240 -11.74 -14.74 -5.71
CA CYS A 240 -10.97 -13.87 -6.61
C CYS A 240 -10.16 -14.70 -7.63
N GLY A 241 -10.52 -15.96 -7.87
CA GLY A 241 -9.80 -16.84 -8.79
C GLY A 241 -8.58 -17.50 -8.15
N SER A 242 -7.46 -16.78 -8.03
CA SER A 242 -6.21 -17.31 -7.43
C SER A 242 -6.19 -17.25 -5.90
N GLU A 243 -7.13 -16.51 -5.30
CA GLU A 243 -7.30 -16.36 -3.86
C GLU A 243 -8.79 -16.51 -3.51
N ILE A 244 -9.08 -17.21 -2.42
CA ILE A 244 -10.41 -17.35 -1.84
C ILE A 244 -10.32 -16.87 -0.39
N TYR A 245 -11.06 -15.81 -0.06
CA TYR A 245 -11.11 -15.29 1.30
C TYR A 245 -12.32 -15.84 2.04
N VAL A 246 -12.13 -16.43 3.21
CA VAL A 246 -13.20 -16.84 4.12
C VAL A 246 -13.33 -15.78 5.20
N TRP A 247 -14.32 -14.90 5.09
CA TRP A 247 -14.60 -13.88 6.10
C TRP A 247 -15.63 -14.42 7.10
N MET A 248 -15.30 -14.37 8.39
CA MET A 248 -16.12 -14.89 9.48
C MET A 248 -16.62 -13.76 10.37
N GLY A 249 -17.93 -13.53 10.36
CA GLY A 249 -18.58 -12.54 11.22
C GLY A 249 -18.34 -12.81 12.70
N ARG A 250 -18.20 -11.76 13.50
CA ARG A 250 -17.86 -11.86 14.93
C ARG A 250 -18.86 -12.68 15.74
N GLU A 251 -20.13 -12.62 15.36
CA GLU A 251 -21.27 -13.18 16.09
C GLU A 251 -21.61 -14.61 15.62
N THR A 252 -20.90 -15.14 14.62
CA THR A 252 -21.07 -16.52 14.13
C THR A 252 -20.67 -17.56 15.17
N ALA A 253 -21.36 -18.71 15.19
CA ALA A 253 -21.00 -19.83 16.05
C ALA A 253 -19.76 -20.57 15.51
N LEU A 254 -19.09 -21.33 16.38
CA LEU A 254 -17.91 -22.12 15.98
C LEU A 254 -18.23 -23.12 14.87
N GLU A 255 -19.43 -23.70 14.89
CA GLU A 255 -19.86 -24.66 13.87
C GLU A 255 -20.02 -23.99 12.50
N ASP A 256 -20.64 -22.81 12.43
CA ASP A 256 -20.77 -22.06 11.18
C ASP A 256 -19.40 -21.72 10.56
N ARG A 257 -18.43 -21.37 11.40
CA ARG A 257 -17.04 -21.09 10.98
C ARG A 257 -16.35 -22.34 10.42
N LYS A 258 -16.56 -23.51 11.05
CA LYS A 258 -16.05 -24.79 10.54
C LYS A 258 -16.67 -25.12 9.19
N GLN A 259 -17.99 -24.99 9.07
CA GLN A 259 -18.71 -25.22 7.82
C GLN A 259 -18.26 -24.26 6.71
N ALA A 260 -17.97 -23.00 7.02
CA ALA A 260 -17.41 -22.06 6.06
C ALA A 260 -15.98 -22.45 5.61
N GLY A 261 -15.17 -22.97 6.52
CA GLY A 261 -13.86 -23.53 6.19
C GLY A 261 -13.95 -24.73 5.24
N LEU A 262 -14.88 -25.65 5.48
CA LEU A 262 -15.14 -26.81 4.62
C LEU A 262 -15.70 -26.40 3.26
N ALA A 263 -16.63 -25.43 3.23
CA ALA A 263 -17.19 -24.92 1.99
C ALA A 263 -16.12 -24.27 1.09
N ALA A 264 -15.13 -23.59 1.68
CA ALA A 264 -13.99 -23.05 0.93
C ALA A 264 -13.10 -24.14 0.33
N GLU A 265 -12.88 -25.24 1.07
CA GLU A 265 -12.10 -26.39 0.60
C GLU A 265 -12.83 -27.16 -0.49
N GLU A 266 -14.15 -27.30 -0.40
CA GLU A 266 -14.95 -27.92 -1.48
C GLU A 266 -14.95 -27.05 -2.73
N LEU A 267 -15.02 -25.72 -2.59
CA LEU A 267 -14.92 -24.78 -3.71
C LEU A 267 -13.59 -24.92 -4.49
N LEU A 268 -12.50 -25.29 -3.82
CA LEU A 268 -11.22 -25.61 -4.47
C LEU A 268 -11.26 -26.92 -5.27
N ARG A 269 -12.11 -27.88 -4.88
CA ARG A 269 -12.25 -29.19 -5.54
C ARG A 269 -13.18 -29.13 -6.75
N GLU A 270 -14.03 -28.11 -6.83
CA GLU A 270 -14.95 -27.89 -7.95
C GLU A 270 -14.26 -27.26 -9.17
N GLY A 271 -14.08 -28.06 -10.23
CA GLY A 271 -13.75 -27.60 -11.59
C GLY A 271 -12.25 -27.52 -11.94
N ASP A 272 -11.95 -27.00 -13.13
CA ASP A 272 -10.59 -26.81 -13.68
C ASP A 272 -9.95 -25.50 -13.19
N ARG A 273 -10.00 -25.26 -11.87
CA ARG A 273 -9.49 -24.01 -11.27
C ARG A 273 -7.95 -24.04 -11.15
N PRO A 274 -7.28 -22.89 -11.33
CA PRO A 274 -5.87 -22.77 -10.97
C PRO A 274 -5.70 -22.98 -9.46
N LYS A 275 -4.56 -23.54 -9.03
CA LYS A 275 -4.24 -23.72 -7.61
C LYS A 275 -4.42 -22.40 -6.85
N SER A 276 -5.45 -22.32 -6.01
CA SER A 276 -5.84 -21.10 -5.30
C SER A 276 -5.47 -21.16 -3.81
N HIS A 277 -5.22 -19.99 -3.22
CA HIS A 277 -4.92 -19.86 -1.80
C HIS A 277 -6.19 -19.59 -0.99
N ILE A 278 -6.38 -20.28 0.13
CA ILE A 278 -7.45 -19.97 1.08
C ILE A 278 -6.90 -19.05 2.18
N ILE A 279 -7.53 -17.89 2.36
CA ILE A 279 -7.18 -16.92 3.40
C ILE A 279 -8.38 -16.77 4.33
N ARG A 280 -8.24 -17.16 5.60
CA ARG A 280 -9.33 -17.10 6.59
C ARG A 280 -9.18 -15.86 7.47
N LEU A 281 -10.22 -15.04 7.54
CA LEU A 281 -10.23 -13.75 8.23
C LEU A 281 -11.40 -13.67 9.22
N MET A 282 -11.14 -13.13 10.41
CA MET A 282 -12.18 -12.78 11.37
C MET A 282 -12.59 -11.32 11.22
N GLU A 283 -13.87 -11.02 11.45
CA GLU A 283 -14.37 -9.63 11.47
C GLU A 283 -13.55 -8.75 12.43
N GLY A 284 -13.05 -7.64 11.89
CA GLY A 284 -12.18 -6.69 12.59
C GLY A 284 -10.68 -6.98 12.48
N PHE A 285 -10.28 -8.08 11.83
CA PHE A 285 -8.89 -8.46 11.54
C PHE A 285 -8.63 -8.56 10.03
N GLU A 286 -9.40 -7.82 9.22
CA GLU A 286 -9.25 -7.82 7.77
C GLU A 286 -7.91 -7.21 7.32
N THR A 287 -7.25 -7.87 6.37
CA THR A 287 -5.98 -7.41 5.79
C THR A 287 -6.20 -6.22 4.85
N VAL A 288 -5.13 -5.48 4.53
CA VAL A 288 -5.18 -4.40 3.52
C VAL A 288 -5.64 -4.96 2.17
N ILE A 289 -5.11 -6.12 1.76
CA ILE A 289 -5.43 -6.77 0.48
C ILE A 289 -6.91 -7.19 0.42
N PHE A 290 -7.47 -7.74 1.50
CA PHE A 290 -8.90 -8.05 1.52
C PHE A 290 -9.75 -6.79 1.38
N ARG A 291 -9.41 -5.73 2.13
CA ARG A 291 -10.15 -4.47 2.10
C ARG A 291 -10.08 -3.78 0.74
N SER A 292 -8.97 -3.91 0.00
CA SER A 292 -8.82 -3.33 -1.34
C SER A 292 -9.73 -3.98 -2.39
N LYS A 293 -10.31 -5.15 -2.10
CA LYS A 293 -11.33 -5.78 -2.97
C LYS A 293 -12.71 -5.11 -2.87
N PHE A 294 -12.90 -4.17 -1.94
CA PHE A 294 -14.16 -3.45 -1.73
C PHE A 294 -14.01 -1.98 -2.12
N ASN A 295 -14.99 -1.42 -2.82
CA ASN A 295 -14.95 -0.03 -3.30
C ASN A 295 -14.97 0.98 -2.14
N LYS A 296 -15.58 0.62 -1.02
CA LYS A 296 -15.65 1.45 0.19
C LYS A 296 -15.51 0.56 1.43
N TRP A 297 -14.46 0.81 2.21
CA TRP A 297 -14.25 0.20 3.51
C TRP A 297 -14.28 1.28 4.61
N PRO A 298 -15.17 1.18 5.64
CA PRO A 298 -15.26 2.18 6.69
C PRO A 298 -13.93 2.32 7.45
N LYS A 299 -13.53 3.57 7.71
CA LYS A 299 -12.39 3.85 8.60
C LYS A 299 -12.72 3.28 9.97
N LYS A 300 -11.83 2.49 10.58
CA LYS A 300 -11.92 2.24 12.02
C LYS A 300 -11.81 3.61 12.68
N ALA A 301 -12.89 4.09 13.28
CA ALA A 301 -12.76 5.09 14.34
C ALA A 301 -11.83 4.45 15.37
N GLU A 302 -10.63 4.98 15.55
CA GLU A 302 -9.96 4.77 16.84
C GLU A 302 -11.01 5.14 17.88
N ALA A 303 -11.31 4.20 18.78
CA ALA A 303 -12.29 4.43 19.82
C ALA A 303 -11.89 5.74 20.50
N VAL A 304 -12.69 6.79 20.26
CA VAL A 304 -12.65 7.98 21.08
C VAL A 304 -13.03 7.47 22.45
N VAL A 305 -12.02 7.26 23.29
CA VAL A 305 -12.21 6.98 24.70
C VAL A 305 -13.00 8.19 25.19
N SER A 306 -14.32 8.02 25.38
CA SER A 306 -15.17 9.12 25.79
C SER A 306 -14.61 9.67 27.10
N ASP A 307 -14.57 11.00 27.24
CA ASP A 307 -14.05 11.66 28.43
C ASP A 307 -14.75 11.18 29.72
N GLU A 308 -15.97 10.64 29.61
CA GLU A 308 -16.68 10.00 30.72
C GLU A 308 -15.96 8.76 31.30
N SER A 309 -15.29 7.97 30.46
CA SER A 309 -14.54 6.79 30.91
C SER A 309 -13.20 7.15 31.56
N ARG A 310 -12.54 8.21 31.08
CA ARG A 310 -11.35 8.81 31.71
C ARG A 310 -11.68 9.46 33.06
N GLY A 311 -12.84 10.12 33.17
CA GLY A 311 -13.34 10.70 34.41
C GLY A 311 -13.57 9.67 35.52
N LYS A 312 -14.05 8.48 35.18
CA LYS A 312 -14.24 7.37 36.15
C LYS A 312 -12.92 6.81 36.68
N VAL A 313 -11.88 6.72 35.85
CA VAL A 313 -10.54 6.27 36.26
C VAL A 313 -9.84 7.32 37.13
N ALA A 314 -9.95 8.61 36.78
CA ALA A 314 -9.40 9.71 37.59
C ALA A 314 -10.08 9.82 38.97
N ALA A 315 -11.40 9.58 39.04
CA ALA A 315 -12.14 9.52 40.30
C ALA A 315 -11.73 8.31 41.16
N LEU A 316 -11.45 7.15 40.54
CA LEU A 316 -10.99 5.95 41.24
C LEU A 316 -9.59 6.14 41.84
N LEU A 317 -8.67 6.78 41.11
CA LEU A 317 -7.29 7.04 41.54
C LEU A 317 -7.21 8.09 42.66
N LYS A 318 -8.08 9.11 42.64
CA LYS A 318 -8.25 10.05 43.77
C LYS A 318 -8.77 9.35 45.03
N ARG A 319 -9.67 8.36 44.87
CA ARG A 319 -10.21 7.56 45.98
C ARG A 319 -9.16 6.63 46.62
N GLN A 320 -8.09 6.31 45.90
CA GLN A 320 -6.96 5.49 46.36
C GLN A 320 -5.74 6.31 46.83
N GLY A 321 -5.87 7.64 46.95
CA GLY A 321 -4.84 8.49 47.56
C GLY A 321 -3.69 8.94 46.64
N PHE A 322 -3.80 8.73 45.31
CA PHE A 322 -2.81 9.22 44.36
C PHE A 322 -3.10 10.68 43.97
N ASN A 323 -2.16 11.58 44.26
CA ASN A 323 -2.28 12.99 43.91
C ASN A 323 -1.83 13.24 42.46
N VAL A 324 -2.77 13.30 41.52
CA VAL A 324 -2.49 13.57 40.10
C VAL A 324 -2.51 15.08 39.88
N LYS A 325 -1.33 15.72 39.82
CA LYS A 325 -1.21 17.06 39.22
C LYS A 325 -1.61 16.95 37.75
N ALA A 326 -2.50 17.84 37.32
CA ALA A 326 -2.99 17.92 35.95
C ALA A 326 -1.82 18.14 34.99
N VAL A 327 -1.43 17.07 34.31
CA VAL A 327 -0.60 17.15 33.11
C VAL A 327 -1.57 17.41 31.97
N ALA A 328 -1.65 18.67 31.52
CA ALA A 328 -2.18 18.99 30.21
C ALA A 328 -1.24 18.35 29.18
N LYS A 329 -1.52 17.11 28.80
CA LYS A 329 -0.87 16.44 27.68
C LYS A 329 -1.80 16.60 26.49
N SER A 330 -1.33 17.44 25.56
CA SER A 330 -1.77 17.51 24.17
C SER A 330 -2.16 16.12 23.67
N ALA A 331 -3.24 16.05 22.90
CA ALA A 331 -3.49 14.90 22.04
C ALA A 331 -2.17 14.57 21.30
N PRO A 332 -1.83 13.29 21.11
CA PRO A 332 -0.69 12.96 20.28
C PRO A 332 -0.98 13.56 18.91
N VAL A 333 -0.25 14.61 18.57
CA VAL A 333 -0.14 15.10 17.21
C VAL A 333 0.33 13.87 16.45
N LYS A 334 -0.50 13.36 15.53
CA LYS A 334 0.04 12.53 14.46
C LYS A 334 1.08 13.42 13.81
N GLU A 335 2.36 13.19 14.11
CA GLU A 335 3.44 13.77 13.34
C GLU A 335 3.17 13.33 11.91
N GLU A 336 2.66 14.26 11.09
CA GLU A 336 2.73 14.12 9.65
C GLU A 336 4.21 13.87 9.34
N PRO A 337 4.55 12.88 8.48
CA PRO A 337 5.92 12.64 8.08
C PRO A 337 6.54 13.98 7.68
N LEU A 338 7.67 14.34 8.29
CA LEU A 338 8.36 15.58 7.95
C LEU A 338 8.60 15.58 6.43
N PRO A 339 8.27 16.66 5.71
CA PRO A 339 8.53 16.73 4.27
C PRO A 339 10.03 16.50 4.04
N GLN A 340 10.37 15.50 3.21
CA GLN A 340 11.75 15.24 2.80
C GLN A 340 12.27 16.31 1.81
N ILE A 341 11.39 17.18 1.33
CA ILE A 341 11.69 18.25 0.38
C ILE A 341 11.86 19.55 1.15
N ASP A 342 13.02 20.19 0.99
CA ASP A 342 13.27 21.55 1.48
C ASP A 342 12.24 22.50 0.87
N CYS A 343 11.52 23.28 1.69
CA CYS A 343 10.48 24.23 1.28
C CYS A 343 11.01 25.65 0.98
N THR A 344 12.34 25.86 0.99
CA THR A 344 13.01 27.14 0.71
C THR A 344 13.58 27.25 -0.70
N GLY A 345 13.30 26.26 -1.55
CA GLY A 345 13.73 26.21 -2.94
C GLY A 345 13.06 27.24 -3.85
N ASN A 346 13.43 27.18 -5.12
CA ASN A 346 12.96 28.08 -6.17
C ASN A 346 11.80 27.44 -6.95
N LEU A 347 10.59 27.99 -6.79
CA LEU A 347 9.41 27.58 -7.50
C LEU A 347 9.20 28.41 -8.77
N GLN A 348 8.88 27.73 -9.86
CA GLN A 348 8.44 28.31 -11.12
C GLN A 348 7.18 27.60 -11.60
N VAL A 349 6.16 28.34 -11.98
CA VAL A 349 4.88 27.77 -12.42
C VAL A 349 4.47 28.35 -13.77
N TRP A 350 3.96 27.48 -14.62
CA TRP A 350 3.36 27.83 -15.90
C TRP A 350 1.92 27.33 -15.96
N ARG A 351 1.02 28.13 -16.50
CA ARG A 351 -0.31 27.67 -16.91
C ARG A 351 -0.25 27.17 -18.35
N VAL A 352 -0.87 26.04 -18.62
CA VAL A 352 -1.00 25.51 -19.98
C VAL A 352 -2.20 26.17 -20.65
N ASN A 353 -2.00 26.58 -21.89
CA ASN A 353 -3.02 27.21 -22.70
C ASN A 353 -2.94 26.62 -24.11
N ASP A 354 -3.95 25.84 -24.49
CA ASP A 354 -3.94 25.04 -25.71
C ASP A 354 -2.73 24.09 -25.77
N SER A 355 -1.72 24.40 -26.59
CA SER A 355 -0.50 23.58 -26.77
C SER A 355 0.78 24.25 -26.25
N GLU A 356 0.66 25.41 -25.61
CA GLU A 356 1.78 26.18 -25.07
C GLU A 356 1.68 26.34 -23.55
N LYS A 357 2.78 26.76 -22.93
CA LYS A 357 2.83 27.09 -21.50
C LYS A 357 3.19 28.56 -21.30
N THR A 358 2.46 29.25 -20.45
CA THR A 358 2.69 30.66 -20.09
C THR A 358 3.22 30.74 -18.68
N PHE A 359 4.38 31.41 -18.49
CA PHE A 359 4.97 31.60 -17.18
C PHE A 359 4.12 32.54 -16.32
N LEU A 360 3.89 32.18 -15.06
CA LEU A 360 3.10 32.96 -14.11
C LEU A 360 3.99 33.90 -13.29
N SER A 361 3.50 35.12 -13.06
CA SER A 361 4.14 36.05 -12.13
C SER A 361 4.11 35.49 -10.70
N PHE A 362 5.03 35.95 -9.86
CA PHE A 362 5.18 35.45 -8.48
C PHE A 362 3.86 35.43 -7.69
N SER A 363 3.02 36.46 -7.83
CA SER A 363 1.71 36.56 -7.15
C SER A 363 0.66 35.56 -7.66
N GLU A 364 0.86 34.97 -8.84
CA GLU A 364 -0.07 34.06 -9.50
C GLU A 364 0.39 32.59 -9.44
N GLN A 365 1.63 32.32 -9.03
CA GLN A 365 2.17 30.95 -8.96
C GLN A 365 1.47 30.07 -7.92
N CYS A 366 0.78 30.68 -6.94
CA CYS A 366 -0.04 29.99 -5.95
C CYS A 366 -1.53 29.89 -6.32
N LYS A 367 -1.94 30.42 -7.48
CA LYS A 367 -3.35 30.63 -7.86
C LYS A 367 -3.78 29.70 -8.98
N PHE A 368 -4.42 28.60 -8.62
CA PHE A 368 -4.80 27.54 -9.54
C PHE A 368 -6.29 27.57 -9.82
N TYR A 369 -6.69 27.20 -11.03
CA TYR A 369 -8.07 27.10 -11.47
C TYR A 369 -8.42 25.64 -11.75
N SER A 370 -9.53 25.15 -11.21
CA SER A 370 -9.98 23.76 -11.39
C SER A 370 -10.23 23.38 -12.85
N GLY A 371 -10.40 24.34 -13.75
CA GLY A 371 -10.59 24.17 -15.19
C GLY A 371 -9.29 24.15 -16.00
N ASP A 372 -8.15 24.46 -15.39
CA ASP A 372 -6.88 24.64 -16.09
C ASP A 372 -5.87 23.54 -15.74
N CYS A 373 -4.79 23.48 -16.53
CA CYS A 373 -3.63 22.63 -16.26
C CYS A 373 -2.40 23.51 -15.96
N TYR A 374 -1.57 23.06 -15.03
CA TYR A 374 -0.36 23.76 -14.63
C TYR A 374 0.85 22.83 -14.73
N ILE A 375 2.00 23.42 -15.03
CA ILE A 375 3.31 22.78 -14.92
C ILE A 375 4.08 23.58 -13.87
N PHE A 376 4.73 22.90 -12.93
CA PHE A 376 5.64 23.54 -11.99
C PHE A 376 7.02 22.90 -12.07
N GLN A 377 8.04 23.71 -11.80
CA GLN A 377 9.41 23.27 -11.61
C GLN A 377 9.86 23.81 -10.26
N TYR A 378 10.39 22.94 -9.44
CA TYR A 378 10.87 23.27 -8.11
C TYR A 378 12.32 22.79 -7.96
N SER A 379 13.23 23.74 -7.78
CA SER A 379 14.65 23.45 -7.54
C SER A 379 14.99 23.68 -6.08
N TYR A 380 15.67 22.72 -5.45
CA TYR A 380 16.01 22.79 -4.03
C TYR A 380 17.36 22.11 -3.74
N PRO A 381 18.06 22.46 -2.66
CA PRO A 381 19.30 21.79 -2.29
C PRO A 381 19.03 20.36 -1.79
N GLY A 382 19.64 19.37 -2.42
CA GLY A 382 19.67 17.97 -1.98
C GLY A 382 21.07 17.53 -1.54
N ASP A 383 21.20 16.25 -1.18
CA ASP A 383 22.43 15.68 -0.60
C ASP A 383 23.62 15.72 -1.57
N ASP A 384 23.37 15.48 -2.86
CA ASP A 384 24.40 15.39 -3.92
C ASP A 384 24.42 16.62 -4.87
N GLY A 385 23.71 17.70 -4.53
CA GLY A 385 23.65 18.92 -5.34
C GLY A 385 22.25 19.54 -5.41
N GLU A 386 22.02 20.40 -6.40
CA GLU A 386 20.67 20.95 -6.66
C GLU A 386 19.78 19.86 -7.26
N GLU A 387 18.70 19.51 -6.55
CA GLU A 387 17.66 18.61 -7.02
C GLU A 387 16.55 19.40 -7.70
N CYS A 388 15.87 18.76 -8.66
CA CYS A 388 14.82 19.39 -9.44
C CYS A 388 13.60 18.46 -9.55
N LEU A 389 12.44 19.00 -9.21
CA LEU A 389 11.14 18.37 -9.39
C LEU A 389 10.39 19.12 -10.49
N VAL A 390 9.97 18.39 -11.53
CA VAL A 390 9.02 18.88 -12.53
C VAL A 390 7.69 18.18 -12.29
N GLY A 391 6.62 18.95 -12.17
CA GLY A 391 5.30 18.40 -11.93
C GLY A 391 4.22 18.99 -12.83
N THR A 392 3.20 18.19 -13.13
CA THR A 392 1.95 18.69 -13.70
C THR A 392 0.85 18.65 -12.64
N TRP A 393 0.04 19.70 -12.54
CA TRP A 393 -1.19 19.69 -11.76
C TRP A 393 -2.40 19.85 -12.67
N PHE A 394 -3.36 18.94 -12.57
CA PHE A 394 -4.57 18.93 -13.39
C PHE A 394 -5.79 19.28 -12.57
N GLY A 395 -6.43 20.38 -12.93
CA GLY A 395 -7.71 20.77 -12.35
C GLY A 395 -8.79 19.72 -12.62
N LYS A 396 -9.71 19.55 -11.69
CA LYS A 396 -10.79 18.55 -11.76
C LYS A 396 -11.67 18.71 -13.00
N LYS A 397 -11.84 19.94 -13.48
CA LYS A 397 -12.62 20.32 -14.67
C LYS A 397 -11.75 20.60 -15.90
N SER A 398 -10.43 20.41 -15.83
CA SER A 398 -9.55 20.61 -16.99
C SER A 398 -9.86 19.65 -18.13
N ILE A 399 -9.60 20.09 -19.35
CA ILE A 399 -9.92 19.32 -20.57
C ILE A 399 -8.80 18.34 -20.93
N GLU A 400 -9.14 17.28 -21.65
CA GLU A 400 -8.22 16.18 -21.96
C GLU A 400 -7.05 16.65 -22.84
N GLU A 401 -7.33 17.52 -23.80
CA GLU A 401 -6.35 18.06 -24.74
C GLU A 401 -5.24 18.84 -24.01
N GLU A 402 -5.63 19.71 -23.06
CA GLU A 402 -4.67 20.49 -22.28
C GLU A 402 -3.90 19.62 -21.28
N ARG A 403 -4.52 18.57 -20.73
CA ARG A 403 -3.81 17.57 -19.90
C ARG A 403 -2.75 16.81 -20.70
N ALA A 404 -3.07 16.44 -21.94
CA ALA A 404 -2.14 15.80 -22.85
C ALA A 404 -1.00 16.75 -23.25
N ALA A 405 -1.32 18.01 -23.57
CA ALA A 405 -0.34 19.05 -23.87
C ALA A 405 0.59 19.31 -22.67
N ALA A 406 0.04 19.46 -21.47
CA ALA A 406 0.79 19.64 -20.24
C ALA A 406 1.78 18.49 -19.97
N THR A 407 1.32 17.25 -20.17
CA THR A 407 2.18 16.06 -20.08
C THR A 407 3.32 16.12 -21.09
N SER A 408 3.02 16.42 -22.36
CA SER A 408 4.03 16.51 -23.42
C SER A 408 5.07 17.59 -23.11
N LEU A 409 4.63 18.75 -22.64
CA LEU A 409 5.50 19.87 -22.27
C LEU A 409 6.36 19.56 -21.05
N ALA A 410 5.81 18.91 -20.02
CA ALA A 410 6.59 18.48 -18.86
C ALA A 410 7.64 17.43 -19.22
N ASN A 411 7.33 16.47 -20.09
CA ASN A 411 8.31 15.51 -20.61
C ASN A 411 9.46 16.21 -21.35
N LYS A 412 9.15 17.18 -22.21
CA LYS A 412 10.17 17.99 -22.90
C LYS A 412 11.06 18.79 -21.93
N MET A 413 10.51 19.26 -20.81
CA MET A 413 11.30 19.91 -19.75
C MET A 413 12.24 18.93 -19.05
N VAL A 414 11.80 17.72 -18.75
CA VAL A 414 12.65 16.69 -18.14
C VAL A 414 13.73 16.21 -19.12
N GLU A 415 13.40 16.09 -20.40
CA GLU A 415 14.36 15.81 -21.49
C GLU A 415 15.46 16.88 -21.56
N SER A 416 15.11 18.17 -21.50
CA SER A 416 16.10 19.26 -21.52
C SER A 416 16.97 19.28 -20.26
N LEU A 417 16.45 18.78 -19.14
CA LEU A 417 17.17 18.53 -17.89
C LEU A 417 17.90 17.17 -17.87
N LYS A 418 18.09 16.53 -19.03
CA LYS A 418 18.82 15.26 -19.20
C LYS A 418 18.29 14.12 -18.31
N PHE A 419 16.99 14.12 -18.02
CA PHE A 419 16.32 13.15 -17.16
C PHE A 419 16.86 13.06 -15.73
N GLN A 420 17.49 14.13 -15.23
CA GLN A 420 17.94 14.21 -13.84
C GLN A 420 16.86 14.75 -12.90
N ALA A 421 15.80 15.35 -13.44
CA ALA A 421 14.66 15.83 -12.65
C ALA A 421 13.64 14.72 -12.39
N VAL A 422 13.06 14.72 -11.20
CA VAL A 422 11.90 13.87 -10.87
C VAL A 422 10.67 14.41 -11.61
N LEU A 423 9.88 13.53 -12.22
CA LEU A 423 8.62 13.89 -12.88
C LEU A 423 7.43 13.41 -12.04
N VAL A 424 6.53 14.31 -11.68
CA VAL A 424 5.28 13.99 -10.97
C VAL A 424 4.04 14.43 -11.73
N ARG A 425 2.96 13.65 -11.62
CA ARG A 425 1.65 13.99 -12.18
C ARG A 425 0.61 14.02 -11.06
N LEU A 426 0.01 15.19 -10.85
CA LEU A 426 -0.93 15.47 -9.77
C LEU A 426 -2.32 15.84 -10.31
N TYR A 427 -3.34 15.46 -9.57
CA TYR A 427 -4.74 15.79 -9.84
C TYR A 427 -5.33 16.54 -8.66
N GLU A 428 -6.19 17.52 -8.94
CA GLU A 428 -6.89 18.31 -7.92
C GLU A 428 -7.60 17.41 -6.88
N GLY A 429 -7.29 17.63 -5.60
CA GLY A 429 -7.83 16.88 -4.48
C GLY A 429 -7.19 15.51 -4.22
N LYS A 430 -6.16 15.16 -4.99
CA LYS A 430 -5.32 13.95 -4.85
C LYS A 430 -3.83 14.31 -4.76
N GLU A 431 -3.52 15.51 -4.30
CA GLU A 431 -2.14 15.96 -4.13
C GLU A 431 -1.47 15.26 -2.94
N PRO A 432 -0.21 14.83 -3.09
CA PRO A 432 0.56 14.25 -2.00
C PRO A 432 0.88 15.32 -0.95
N ILE A 433 1.25 14.89 0.26
CA ILE A 433 1.45 15.82 1.37
C ILE A 433 2.59 16.81 1.11
N GLU A 434 3.61 16.38 0.36
CA GLU A 434 4.79 17.16 -0.03
C GLU A 434 4.47 18.29 -1.02
N PHE A 435 3.33 18.22 -1.72
CA PHE A 435 2.93 19.25 -2.68
C PHE A 435 2.65 20.59 -2.00
N PHE A 436 1.96 20.59 -0.86
CA PHE A 436 1.52 21.83 -0.25
C PHE A 436 2.66 22.68 0.34
N PRO A 437 3.67 22.10 1.02
CA PRO A 437 4.86 22.83 1.45
C PRO A 437 5.65 23.51 0.33
N ILE A 438 5.69 22.92 -0.88
CA ILE A 438 6.38 23.53 -2.03
C ILE A 438 5.74 24.87 -2.41
N PHE A 439 4.41 24.94 -2.37
CA PHE A 439 3.68 26.16 -2.72
C PHE A 439 3.54 27.12 -1.55
N GLN A 440 3.65 26.61 -0.31
CA GLN A 440 3.44 27.27 1.00
C GLN A 440 2.03 27.83 1.19
N ASN A 441 1.54 28.55 0.19
CA ASN A 441 0.21 29.07 0.05
C ASN A 441 -0.38 28.61 -1.29
N LEU A 442 -1.57 28.02 -1.26
CA LEU A 442 -2.28 27.58 -2.46
C LEU A 442 -3.73 28.07 -2.44
N VAL A 443 -4.15 28.73 -3.50
CA VAL A 443 -5.54 29.14 -3.72
C VAL A 443 -6.08 28.41 -4.93
N ILE A 444 -7.17 27.66 -4.76
CA ILE A 444 -7.84 26.91 -5.83
C ILE A 444 -9.18 27.59 -6.14
N PHE A 445 -9.29 28.14 -7.34
CA PHE A 445 -10.46 28.79 -7.90
C PHE A 445 -11.30 27.82 -8.72
N LYS A 446 -12.61 28.02 -8.72
CA LYS A 446 -13.54 27.34 -9.62
C LYS A 446 -13.39 27.84 -11.06
N GLY A 447 -13.84 26.99 -11.99
CA GLY A 447 -13.72 27.18 -13.43
C GLY A 447 -12.26 27.30 -13.89
N GLY A 448 -12.05 27.92 -15.05
CA GLY A 448 -10.76 28.02 -15.73
C GLY A 448 -10.54 29.38 -16.39
N ALA A 449 -9.28 29.69 -16.68
CA ALA A 449 -8.88 30.87 -17.42
C ALA A 449 -8.18 30.53 -18.75
N SER A 450 -7.94 29.24 -19.04
CA SER A 450 -7.40 28.81 -20.33
C SER A 450 -8.41 29.00 -21.48
N THR A 451 -7.91 29.33 -22.67
CA THR A 451 -8.70 29.44 -23.89
C THR A 451 -9.35 28.12 -24.26
N GLY A 452 -8.63 27.01 -24.07
CA GLY A 452 -9.15 25.66 -24.26
C GLY A 452 -10.35 25.37 -23.37
N TYR A 453 -10.24 25.63 -22.06
CA TYR A 453 -11.35 25.49 -21.12
C TYR A 453 -12.54 26.38 -21.48
N LYS A 454 -12.30 27.68 -21.74
CA LYS A 454 -13.38 28.63 -22.07
C LYS A 454 -14.14 28.23 -23.32
N LYS A 455 -13.42 27.78 -24.34
CA LYS A 455 -14.03 27.26 -25.58
C LYS A 455 -14.85 26.00 -25.30
N PHE A 456 -14.30 25.04 -24.56
CA PHE A 456 -14.99 23.80 -24.19
C PHE A 456 -16.30 24.07 -23.46
N VAL A 457 -16.29 24.96 -22.45
CA VAL A 457 -17.49 25.31 -21.69
C VAL A 457 -18.56 25.95 -22.58
N SER A 458 -18.15 26.88 -23.45
CA SER A 458 -19.04 27.55 -24.41
C SER A 458 -19.67 26.56 -25.41
N GLU A 459 -18.86 25.70 -26.03
CA GLU A 459 -19.30 24.74 -27.07
C GLU A 459 -20.22 23.65 -26.51
N ASN A 460 -20.04 23.26 -25.25
CA ASN A 460 -20.87 22.24 -24.59
C ASN A 460 -22.07 22.85 -23.85
N GLY A 461 -22.28 24.17 -23.92
CA GLY A 461 -23.37 24.84 -23.22
C GLY A 461 -23.32 24.70 -21.70
N ILE A 462 -22.12 24.50 -21.14
CA ILE A 462 -21.90 24.38 -19.70
C ILE A 462 -21.89 25.78 -19.09
N GLN A 463 -22.47 25.95 -17.90
CA GLN A 463 -22.38 27.23 -17.19
C GLN A 463 -20.94 27.49 -16.76
N ASP A 464 -20.39 28.62 -17.20
CA ASP A 464 -19.06 29.07 -16.79
C ASP A 464 -19.09 29.58 -15.34
N ASP A 465 -18.52 28.79 -14.44
CA ASP A 465 -18.41 29.11 -13.02
C ASP A 465 -17.00 29.57 -12.63
N SER A 466 -16.24 30.08 -13.60
CA SER A 466 -14.93 30.68 -13.34
C SER A 466 -15.00 31.80 -12.30
N TYR A 467 -14.04 31.77 -11.39
CA TYR A 467 -13.86 32.82 -10.41
C TYR A 467 -13.80 34.21 -11.05
N SER A 468 -14.42 35.17 -10.37
CA SER A 468 -14.38 36.59 -10.69
C SER A 468 -14.15 37.35 -9.40
N GLU A 469 -13.18 38.26 -9.41
CA GLU A 469 -12.83 39.08 -8.26
C GLU A 469 -14.02 39.92 -7.74
N ASN A 470 -14.85 40.43 -8.65
CA ASN A 470 -16.03 41.21 -8.30
C ASN A 470 -17.28 40.37 -8.05
N GLY A 471 -17.19 39.05 -8.25
CA GLY A 471 -18.30 38.13 -8.06
C GLY A 471 -18.45 37.64 -6.63
N VAL A 472 -19.47 36.81 -6.43
CA VAL A 472 -19.66 36.06 -5.19
C VAL A 472 -18.73 34.85 -5.17
N ALA A 473 -17.94 34.69 -4.12
CA ALA A 473 -17.14 33.49 -3.91
C ALA A 473 -17.02 33.13 -2.42
N LEU A 474 -17.06 31.84 -2.15
CA LEU A 474 -16.88 31.26 -0.82
C LEU A 474 -15.63 30.37 -0.85
N PHE A 475 -14.65 30.64 0.00
CA PHE A 475 -13.42 29.86 0.14
C PHE A 475 -13.43 29.13 1.47
N ARG A 476 -13.20 27.82 1.44
CA ARG A 476 -12.86 27.04 2.63
C ARG A 476 -11.36 27.15 2.88
N VAL A 477 -10.98 27.54 4.09
CA VAL A 477 -9.58 27.63 4.51
C VAL A 477 -9.18 26.36 5.27
N GLN A 478 -8.01 25.82 4.94
CA GLN A 478 -7.41 24.66 5.61
C GLN A 478 -5.88 24.72 5.52
N GLY A 479 -5.19 23.91 6.32
CA GLY A 479 -3.73 23.87 6.33
C GLY A 479 -3.16 23.29 7.62
N SER A 480 -1.86 23.08 7.66
CA SER A 480 -1.14 22.68 8.89
C SER A 480 -0.33 23.83 9.51
N GLY A 481 -0.19 24.96 8.82
CA GLY A 481 0.50 26.15 9.31
C GLY A 481 0.86 27.12 8.19
N PRO A 482 1.66 28.16 8.47
CA PRO A 482 2.12 29.16 7.51
C PRO A 482 2.75 28.61 6.22
N ASP A 483 3.45 27.49 6.34
CA ASP A 483 4.15 26.83 5.23
C ASP A 483 3.25 25.81 4.51
N ASN A 484 1.96 25.74 4.87
CA ASN A 484 0.95 24.89 4.23
C ASN A 484 -0.43 25.50 4.46
N MET A 485 -0.73 26.56 3.74
CA MET A 485 -2.00 27.27 3.77
C MET A 485 -2.77 27.04 2.48
N GLN A 486 -4.06 26.77 2.58
CA GLN A 486 -4.89 26.44 1.44
C GLN A 486 -6.22 27.18 1.52
N ALA A 487 -6.64 27.81 0.42
CA ALA A 487 -7.97 28.36 0.26
C ALA A 487 -8.62 27.75 -0.98
N ILE A 488 -9.69 26.98 -0.77
CA ILE A 488 -10.35 26.23 -1.85
C ILE A 488 -11.73 26.83 -2.06
N GLN A 489 -11.98 27.37 -3.25
CA GLN A 489 -13.28 27.89 -3.61
C GLN A 489 -14.30 26.75 -3.67
N VAL A 490 -15.40 26.92 -2.94
CA VAL A 490 -16.55 26.02 -2.90
C VAL A 490 -17.79 26.74 -3.42
N ASP A 491 -18.88 26.00 -3.62
CA ASP A 491 -20.15 26.62 -4.03
C ASP A 491 -20.60 27.60 -2.95
N ALA A 492 -20.97 28.83 -3.34
CA ALA A 492 -21.43 29.88 -2.44
C ALA A 492 -22.87 29.64 -1.99
N VAL A 493 -23.09 28.53 -1.29
CA VAL A 493 -24.39 28.09 -0.76
C VAL A 493 -24.22 27.63 0.69
N ALA A 494 -25.28 27.76 1.49
CA ALA A 494 -25.24 27.38 2.91
C ALA A 494 -24.76 25.93 3.18
N PRO A 495 -25.14 24.89 2.40
CA PRO A 495 -24.64 23.52 2.61
C PRO A 495 -23.13 23.32 2.42
N SER A 496 -22.42 24.28 1.80
CA SER A 496 -20.96 24.22 1.62
C SER A 496 -20.17 24.58 2.87
N LEU A 497 -20.81 25.23 3.85
CA LEU A 497 -20.21 25.52 5.15
C LEU A 497 -19.90 24.21 5.90
N ASN A 498 -19.00 24.29 6.86
CA ASN A 498 -18.67 23.16 7.73
C ASN A 498 -18.08 23.66 9.03
N SER A 499 -18.64 23.22 10.17
CA SER A 499 -18.26 23.71 11.50
C SER A 499 -16.79 23.46 11.86
N SER A 500 -16.11 22.53 11.17
CA SER A 500 -14.69 22.22 11.37
C SER A 500 -13.70 23.15 10.67
N TYR A 501 -14.17 24.14 9.90
CA TYR A 501 -13.31 25.01 9.08
C TYR A 501 -13.66 26.50 9.23
N CYS A 502 -12.73 27.34 8.79
CA CYS A 502 -12.95 28.76 8.59
C CYS A 502 -13.23 29.04 7.10
N TYR A 503 -14.02 30.08 6.82
CA TYR A 503 -14.41 30.44 5.47
C TYR A 503 -14.24 31.92 5.20
N ILE A 504 -13.88 32.27 3.97
CA ILE A 504 -13.86 33.64 3.47
C ILE A 504 -14.95 33.75 2.41
N LEU A 505 -15.96 34.59 2.66
CA LEU A 505 -17.03 34.90 1.72
C LEU A 505 -16.85 36.34 1.23
N HIS A 506 -16.81 36.54 -0.07
CA HIS A 506 -16.90 37.89 -0.64
C HIS A 506 -17.97 38.02 -1.70
N ASP A 507 -18.49 39.24 -1.84
CA ASP A 507 -19.35 39.72 -2.92
C ASP A 507 -18.87 41.14 -3.27
N GLY A 508 -18.06 41.25 -4.32
CA GLY A 508 -17.31 42.48 -4.62
C GLY A 508 -16.38 42.88 -3.46
N ASP A 509 -16.60 44.07 -2.91
CA ASP A 509 -15.84 44.63 -1.79
C ASP A 509 -16.39 44.24 -0.40
N THR A 510 -17.55 43.57 -0.36
CA THR A 510 -18.10 43.08 0.91
C THR A 510 -17.46 41.75 1.25
N VAL A 511 -16.68 41.70 2.34
CA VAL A 511 -15.98 40.47 2.77
C VAL A 511 -16.39 40.06 4.18
N PHE A 512 -16.64 38.78 4.37
CA PHE A 512 -16.91 38.13 5.65
C PHE A 512 -15.90 37.02 5.90
N THR A 513 -15.42 36.91 7.14
CA THR A 513 -14.67 35.74 7.61
C THR A 513 -15.57 34.98 8.57
N TRP A 514 -16.02 33.79 8.20
CA TRP A 514 -16.88 32.94 9.02
C TRP A 514 -16.05 31.89 9.75
N ILE A 515 -16.23 31.78 11.06
CA ILE A 515 -15.45 30.91 11.96
C ILE A 515 -16.36 29.78 12.46
N GLY A 516 -16.08 28.55 12.03
CA GLY A 516 -16.77 27.36 12.52
C GLY A 516 -16.47 27.07 13.99
N ASN A 517 -17.46 26.56 14.72
CA ASN A 517 -17.37 26.30 16.16
C ASN A 517 -16.41 25.16 16.53
N LEU A 518 -16.04 24.30 15.57
CA LEU A 518 -15.07 23.22 15.73
C LEU A 518 -13.71 23.56 15.09
N SER A 519 -13.53 24.78 14.58
CA SER A 519 -12.25 25.28 14.09
C SER A 519 -11.30 25.61 15.24
N SER A 520 -10.00 25.49 15.00
CA SER A 520 -8.94 25.82 15.96
C SER A 520 -8.49 27.28 15.83
N SER A 521 -7.70 27.77 16.79
CA SER A 521 -7.06 29.10 16.67
C SER A 521 -6.10 29.18 15.48
N MET A 522 -5.45 28.07 15.12
CA MET A 522 -4.61 27.99 13.92
C MET A 522 -5.45 28.20 12.65
N ASP A 523 -6.63 27.56 12.56
CA ASP A 523 -7.51 27.72 11.40
C ASP A 523 -7.98 29.19 11.23
N GLN A 524 -8.12 29.93 12.33
CA GLN A 524 -8.46 31.37 12.31
C GLN A 524 -7.30 32.21 11.78
N GLU A 525 -6.08 31.97 12.27
CA GLU A 525 -4.87 32.65 11.78
C GLU A 525 -4.63 32.38 10.29
N LEU A 526 -4.86 31.14 9.83
CA LEU A 526 -4.79 30.78 8.42
C LEU A 526 -5.82 31.56 7.58
N ALA A 527 -7.03 31.76 8.10
CA ALA A 527 -8.06 32.50 7.39
C ALA A 527 -7.74 33.99 7.29
N GLU A 528 -7.14 34.59 8.31
CA GLU A 528 -6.65 35.97 8.27
C GLU A 528 -5.54 36.13 7.23
N ARG A 529 -4.54 35.22 7.21
CA ARG A 529 -3.47 35.25 6.20
C ARG A 529 -3.99 35.03 4.78
N GLN A 530 -4.95 34.13 4.59
CA GLN A 530 -5.56 33.90 3.27
C GLN A 530 -6.44 35.05 2.80
N LEU A 531 -7.01 35.83 3.71
CA LEU A 531 -7.75 37.04 3.35
C LEU A 531 -6.84 38.04 2.62
N ASP A 532 -5.62 38.27 3.12
CA ASP A 532 -4.64 39.18 2.50
C ASP A 532 -4.24 38.74 1.09
N VAL A 533 -4.32 37.44 0.80
CA VAL A 533 -3.99 36.84 -0.50
C VAL A 533 -5.15 36.96 -1.49
N ILE A 534 -6.38 36.71 -1.02
CA ILE A 534 -7.59 36.67 -1.87
C ILE A 534 -8.14 38.08 -2.13
N LYS A 535 -8.17 38.92 -1.09
CA LYS A 535 -8.72 40.29 -1.12
C LYS A 535 -7.75 41.25 -0.42
N PRO A 536 -6.59 41.55 -1.05
CA PRO A 536 -5.59 42.42 -0.44
C PRO A 536 -6.17 43.79 -0.11
N ASN A 537 -5.81 44.33 1.06
CA ASN A 537 -6.21 45.66 1.56
C ASN A 537 -7.69 45.83 1.93
N LEU A 538 -8.50 44.76 1.97
CA LEU A 538 -9.88 44.80 2.43
C LEU A 538 -10.01 44.17 3.82
N GLN A 539 -10.73 44.85 4.72
CA GLN A 539 -11.05 44.28 6.02
C GLN A 539 -12.30 43.39 5.92
N SER A 540 -12.24 42.21 6.53
CA SER A 540 -13.39 41.33 6.63
C SER A 540 -14.21 41.59 7.89
N ARG A 541 -15.51 41.31 7.80
CA ARG A 541 -16.39 41.24 8.98
C ARG A 541 -16.34 39.82 9.54
N MET A 542 -15.76 39.67 10.73
CA MET A 542 -15.69 38.38 11.40
C MET A 542 -17.07 37.94 11.92
N LEU A 543 -17.46 36.71 11.61
CA LEU A 543 -18.69 36.06 12.03
C LEU A 543 -18.37 34.74 12.72
N LYS A 544 -18.95 34.49 13.89
CA LYS A 544 -18.91 33.17 14.52
C LYS A 544 -20.13 32.36 14.10
N GLU A 545 -19.95 31.05 13.94
CA GLU A 545 -21.04 30.12 13.65
C GLU A 545 -22.20 30.28 14.65
N GLY A 546 -23.39 30.53 14.12
CA GLY A 546 -24.62 30.80 14.87
C GLY A 546 -24.88 32.29 15.17
N SER A 547 -23.93 33.19 14.87
CA SER A 547 -24.06 34.65 15.07
C SER A 547 -24.01 35.42 13.74
N GLU A 548 -24.46 34.81 12.65
CA GLU A 548 -24.37 35.41 11.31
C GLU A 548 -25.48 36.45 11.06
N TYR A 549 -25.15 37.50 10.32
CA TYR A 549 -26.11 38.54 9.91
C TYR A 549 -26.96 38.11 8.71
N ASP A 550 -28.12 38.74 8.54
CA ASP A 550 -28.99 38.52 7.37
C ASP A 550 -28.29 38.80 6.03
N GLN A 551 -27.36 39.77 5.99
CA GLN A 551 -26.59 40.08 4.79
C GLN A 551 -25.71 38.89 4.34
N PHE A 552 -25.16 38.13 5.28
CA PHE A 552 -24.34 36.95 4.98
C PHE A 552 -25.22 35.85 4.35
N TRP A 553 -26.38 35.58 4.94
CA TRP A 553 -27.34 34.61 4.38
C TRP A 553 -27.95 35.07 3.07
N LYS A 554 -28.14 36.38 2.85
CA LYS A 554 -28.60 36.89 1.55
C LYS A 554 -27.65 36.51 0.41
N ILE A 555 -26.36 36.39 0.68
CA ILE A 555 -25.34 35.97 -0.31
C ILE A 555 -25.34 34.45 -0.49
N LEU A 556 -25.34 33.67 0.61
CA LEU A 556 -25.30 32.19 0.56
C LEU A 556 -26.66 31.51 0.31
N GLY A 557 -27.74 32.30 0.22
CA GLY A 557 -29.09 31.80 0.05
C GLY A 557 -29.74 31.29 1.35
N ILE A 558 -30.61 30.29 1.22
CA ILE A 558 -31.44 29.82 2.34
C ILE A 558 -30.58 29.08 3.36
N LYS A 559 -30.62 29.55 4.62
CA LYS A 559 -30.00 28.87 5.76
C LYS A 559 -30.49 27.43 5.84
N SER A 560 -29.55 26.49 5.83
CA SER A 560 -29.80 25.05 5.81
C SER A 560 -28.73 24.32 6.63
N GLU A 561 -28.96 23.04 6.90
CA GLU A 561 -28.00 22.21 7.62
C GLU A 561 -26.72 21.97 6.81
N TYR A 562 -25.60 21.92 7.51
CA TYR A 562 -24.29 21.64 6.96
C TYR A 562 -23.49 20.72 7.89
N SER A 563 -22.46 20.09 7.36
CA SER A 563 -21.69 19.07 8.07
C SER A 563 -20.81 19.68 9.17
N SER A 564 -20.62 18.94 10.26
CA SER A 564 -19.62 19.25 11.29
C SER A 564 -18.38 18.35 11.21
N GLN A 565 -18.35 17.38 10.29
CA GLN A 565 -17.25 16.42 10.17
C GLN A 565 -16.12 16.98 9.30
N LYS A 566 -14.87 16.89 9.78
CA LYS A 566 -13.69 17.17 8.94
C LYS A 566 -13.68 16.27 7.70
N ILE A 567 -13.34 16.87 6.57
CA ILE A 567 -13.23 16.17 5.29
C ILE A 567 -12.03 15.22 5.38
N ALA A 568 -12.33 13.93 5.23
CA ALA A 568 -11.37 12.87 5.37
C ALA A 568 -10.41 12.84 4.15
N ARG A 569 -9.08 12.91 4.39
CA ARG A 569 -8.08 12.51 3.39
C ARG A 569 -8.01 10.98 3.31
N ASP A 570 -7.71 10.43 2.15
CA ASP A 570 -7.42 9.00 2.01
C ASP A 570 -6.14 8.69 2.80
N PRO A 571 -6.14 7.67 3.68
CA PRO A 571 -4.92 7.30 4.37
C PRO A 571 -3.92 6.74 3.34
N GLU A 572 -2.65 7.12 3.47
CA GLU A 572 -1.57 6.40 2.79
C GLU A 572 -1.63 4.92 3.19
N SER A 573 -1.68 4.05 2.19
CA SER A 573 -1.52 2.61 2.38
C SER A 573 -0.05 2.30 2.64
N ASP A 574 0.22 1.15 3.25
CA ASP A 574 1.60 0.65 3.37
C ASP A 574 2.30 0.65 2.00
N ALA A 575 3.57 1.06 1.97
CA ALA A 575 4.35 1.08 0.75
C ALA A 575 4.60 -0.37 0.25
N HIS A 576 4.35 -0.60 -1.04
CA HIS A 576 4.61 -1.88 -1.70
C HIS A 576 5.53 -1.66 -2.89
N LEU A 577 6.50 -2.55 -3.09
CA LEU A 577 7.40 -2.53 -4.24
C LEU A 577 6.98 -3.60 -5.25
N PHE A 578 6.76 -3.19 -6.50
CA PHE A 578 6.40 -4.08 -7.60
C PHE A 578 7.46 -4.00 -8.70
N CYS A 579 7.68 -5.12 -9.41
CA CYS A 579 8.44 -5.14 -10.65
C CYS A 579 7.45 -5.23 -11.82
N CYS A 580 7.46 -4.23 -12.70
CA CYS A 580 6.63 -4.20 -13.90
C CYS A 580 7.49 -4.56 -15.11
N THR A 581 7.12 -5.61 -15.84
CA THR A 581 7.79 -6.02 -17.09
C THR A 581 6.80 -6.02 -18.24
N PHE A 582 7.07 -5.20 -19.26
CA PHE A 582 6.30 -5.21 -20.50
C PHE A 582 6.91 -6.23 -21.47
N LEU A 583 6.22 -7.36 -21.67
CA LEU A 583 6.56 -8.29 -22.75
C LEU A 583 5.95 -7.75 -24.05
N LYS A 584 6.77 -7.50 -25.07
CA LYS A 584 6.28 -7.10 -26.40
C LYS A 584 5.39 -8.22 -26.96
N GLY A 585 4.07 -8.06 -26.90
CA GLY A 585 3.13 -9.02 -27.50
C GLY A 585 1.70 -9.10 -26.93
N GLY A 586 1.31 -8.28 -25.96
CA GLY A 586 -0.08 -8.25 -25.46
C GLY A 586 -0.69 -6.87 -25.59
N ALA A 587 -1.28 -6.57 -26.75
CA ALA A 587 -2.29 -5.54 -26.92
C ALA A 587 -3.59 -6.23 -27.32
#